data_AF-A0A7W9H6U6-F1
#
_entry.id   AF-A0A7W9H6U6-F1
#
_cell.length_a   1.000
_cell.length_b   1.000
_cell.length_c   1.000
_cell.angle_alpha   90.00
_cell.angle_beta   90.00
_cell.angle_gamma   90.00
#
_symmetry.space_group_name_H-M   'P 1'
#
loop_
_entity.id
_entity.type
_entity.pdbx_description
1 polymer ?
#
loop_
_entity_poly.entity_id
_entity_poly.type
_entity_poly.pdbx_seq_one_letter_code
_entity_poly.pdbx_strand_id
1 'polypeptide(L)'
;MEPGTLVYDPETRKVGEYQDKTGPYVMLRPVGGGREWQADPARIRVATLEERLRAGVRAANDRSREGLSADPTRPPAPVPGCAACEELAARRDKARAAFDASAVTDANVLLRRHQREVHGGEPAGRRIFRYVPYTIVQDASALPEYEAHCVSGEDADCGAGSGPCSAPAEVEEWQRRHTQETLHTRYRRSFADYAVLERQG
;
A
#
# COMPACT_ATOMS: atom_id res chain seq x y z
N MET A 1 -26.93 -9.00 26.54
CA MET A 1 -25.79 -9.42 25.68
C MET A 1 -24.66 -8.46 25.97
N GLU A 2 -23.42 -8.93 25.93
CA GLU A 2 -22.25 -8.08 26.16
C GLU A 2 -21.79 -7.47 24.83
N PRO A 3 -21.29 -6.22 24.84
CA PRO A 3 -20.59 -5.63 23.70
C PRO A 3 -19.54 -6.59 23.14
N GLY A 4 -19.48 -6.75 21.82
CA GLY A 4 -18.60 -7.74 21.16
C GLY A 4 -19.27 -9.07 20.80
N THR A 5 -20.51 -9.32 21.26
CA THR A 5 -21.23 -10.55 20.92
C THR A 5 -21.68 -10.51 19.45
N LEU A 6 -21.31 -11.52 18.65
CA LEU A 6 -21.80 -11.66 17.28
C LEU A 6 -23.24 -12.21 17.27
N VAL A 7 -24.16 -11.41 16.74
CA VAL A 7 -25.58 -11.73 16.63
C VAL A 7 -26.01 -11.77 15.17
N TYR A 8 -26.94 -12.66 14.87
CA TYR A 8 -27.61 -12.75 13.58
C TYR A 8 -28.94 -12.01 13.65
N ASP A 9 -29.15 -11.13 12.67
CA ASP A 9 -30.40 -10.40 12.45
C ASP A 9 -31.15 -11.04 11.28
N PRO A 10 -32.28 -11.73 11.52
CA PRO A 10 -33.08 -12.36 10.48
C PRO A 10 -33.71 -11.38 9.48
N GLU A 11 -33.94 -10.13 9.90
CA GLU A 11 -34.60 -9.12 9.07
C GLU A 11 -33.67 -8.64 7.95
N THR A 12 -32.42 -8.33 8.31
CA THR A 12 -31.40 -7.95 7.34
C THR A 12 -30.63 -9.14 6.75
N ARG A 13 -30.81 -10.33 7.32
CA ARG A 13 -30.05 -11.56 7.03
C ARG A 13 -28.54 -11.37 7.12
N LYS A 14 -28.11 -10.62 8.15
CA LYS A 14 -26.70 -10.26 8.38
C LYS A 14 -26.27 -10.63 9.79
N VAL A 15 -24.95 -10.77 9.95
CA VAL A 15 -24.31 -10.93 11.26
C VAL A 15 -23.64 -9.61 11.63
N GLY A 16 -23.87 -9.15 12.85
CA GLY A 16 -23.25 -7.96 13.42
C GLY A 16 -22.74 -8.19 14.83
N GLU A 17 -21.77 -7.38 15.23
CA GLU A 17 -21.31 -7.24 16.59
C GLU A 17 -22.28 -6.36 17.37
N TYR A 18 -22.79 -6.86 18.48
CA TYR A 18 -23.61 -6.09 19.41
C TYR A 18 -22.73 -5.00 20.02
N GLN A 19 -23.15 -3.74 19.87
CA GLN A 19 -22.43 -2.58 20.40
C GLN A 19 -23.05 -2.11 21.71
N ASP A 20 -24.27 -1.58 21.64
CA ASP A 20 -24.98 -1.01 22.78
C ASP A 20 -26.50 -0.99 22.53
N LYS A 21 -27.29 -0.64 23.54
CA LYS A 21 -28.74 -0.49 23.44
C LYS A 21 -29.13 0.98 23.46
N THR A 22 -29.71 1.46 22.36
CA THR A 22 -30.19 2.84 22.25
C THR A 22 -31.71 2.85 22.14
N GLY A 23 -32.39 3.18 23.24
CA GLY A 23 -33.85 3.18 23.30
C GLY A 23 -34.43 1.75 23.14
N PRO A 24 -35.46 1.56 22.28
CA PRO A 24 -36.06 0.24 22.06
C PRO A 24 -35.20 -0.67 21.17
N TYR A 25 -34.17 -0.13 20.49
CA TYR A 25 -33.35 -0.86 19.54
C TYR A 25 -31.95 -1.15 20.08
N VAL A 26 -31.30 -2.14 19.47
CA VAL A 26 -29.89 -2.44 19.69
C VAL A 26 -29.08 -1.98 18.48
N MET A 27 -27.87 -1.50 18.72
CA MET A 27 -26.96 -1.08 17.65
C MET A 27 -26.03 -2.24 17.29
N LEU A 28 -26.02 -2.62 16.02
CA LEU A 28 -25.16 -3.67 15.48
C LEU A 28 -24.14 -3.09 14.51
N ARG A 29 -22.89 -3.54 14.64
CA ARG A 29 -21.81 -3.21 13.71
C ARG A 29 -21.52 -4.38 12.79
N PRO A 30 -21.36 -4.19 11.46
CA PRO A 30 -21.05 -5.30 10.57
C PRO A 30 -19.68 -5.92 10.87
N VAL A 31 -19.57 -7.25 10.74
CA VAL A 31 -18.27 -7.93 10.83
C VAL A 31 -17.36 -7.39 9.73
N GLY A 32 -16.20 -6.83 10.11
CA GLY A 32 -15.26 -6.21 9.19
C GLY A 32 -15.36 -4.68 9.02
N GLY A 33 -16.32 -4.04 9.70
CA GLY A 33 -16.57 -2.60 9.60
C GLY A 33 -17.66 -2.25 8.59
N GLY A 34 -18.03 -0.96 8.53
CA GLY A 34 -19.13 -0.45 7.70
C GLY A 34 -20.22 0.24 8.53
N ARG A 35 -21.34 0.58 7.87
CA ARG A 35 -22.42 1.33 8.50
C ARG A 35 -23.15 0.48 9.55
N GLU A 36 -23.15 0.97 10.78
CA GLU A 36 -23.92 0.39 11.88
C GLU A 36 -25.43 0.46 11.58
N TRP A 37 -26.19 -0.50 12.09
CA TRP A 37 -27.64 -0.54 11.91
C TRP A 37 -28.36 -0.88 13.21
N GLN A 38 -29.60 -0.41 13.28
CA GLN A 38 -30.49 -0.70 14.40
C GLN A 38 -31.22 -2.01 14.13
N ALA A 39 -31.34 -2.85 15.16
CA ALA A 39 -32.10 -4.09 15.12
C ALA A 39 -33.04 -4.20 16.34
N ASP A 40 -34.13 -4.94 16.18
CA ASP A 40 -35.05 -5.25 17.28
C ASP A 40 -34.42 -6.30 18.21
N PRO A 41 -34.22 -6.00 19.51
CA PRO A 41 -33.64 -6.94 20.47
C PRO A 41 -34.41 -8.26 20.58
N ALA A 42 -35.72 -8.27 20.30
CA ALA A 42 -36.55 -9.47 20.39
C ALA A 42 -36.37 -10.41 19.19
N ARG A 43 -35.83 -9.91 18.07
CA ARG A 43 -35.66 -10.67 16.81
C ARG A 43 -34.25 -11.19 16.60
N ILE A 44 -33.25 -10.54 17.20
CA ILE A 44 -31.87 -10.94 17.08
C ILE A 44 -31.55 -12.16 17.95
N ARG A 45 -30.64 -13.01 17.48
CA ARG A 45 -30.14 -14.16 18.25
C ARG A 45 -28.63 -14.26 18.13
N VAL A 46 -28.00 -14.98 19.05
CA VAL A 46 -26.57 -15.30 18.94
C VAL A 46 -26.31 -16.01 17.60
N ALA A 47 -25.28 -15.57 16.89
CA ALA A 47 -24.91 -16.14 15.60
C ALA A 47 -24.31 -17.54 15.80
N THR A 48 -24.68 -18.48 14.94
CA THR A 48 -24.06 -19.81 14.93
C THR A 48 -22.59 -19.72 14.49
N LEU A 49 -21.80 -20.76 14.78
CA LEU A 49 -20.41 -20.81 14.33
C LEU A 49 -20.29 -20.63 12.81
N GLU A 50 -21.17 -21.26 12.04
CA GLU A 50 -21.20 -21.16 10.58
C GLU A 50 -21.49 -19.72 10.12
N GLU A 51 -22.48 -19.06 10.73
CA GLU A 51 -22.83 -17.67 10.41
C GLU A 51 -21.67 -16.71 10.74
N ARG A 52 -21.00 -16.93 11.89
CA ARG A 52 -19.80 -16.18 12.28
C ARG A 52 -18.66 -16.36 11.28
N LEU A 53 -18.39 -17.60 10.88
CA LEU A 53 -17.35 -17.92 9.89
C LEU A 53 -17.68 -17.31 8.53
N ARG A 54 -18.91 -17.45 8.04
CA ARG A 54 -19.36 -16.84 6.78
C ARG A 54 -19.23 -15.32 6.80
N ALA A 55 -19.59 -14.69 7.92
CA ALA A 55 -19.44 -13.25 8.10
C ALA A 55 -17.97 -12.82 8.13
N GLY A 56 -17.10 -13.57 8.83
CA GLY A 56 -15.66 -13.31 8.87
C GLY A 56 -14.98 -13.49 7.51
N VAL A 57 -15.32 -14.54 6.76
CA VAL A 57 -14.81 -14.77 5.40
C VAL A 57 -15.29 -13.68 4.45
N ARG A 58 -16.58 -13.31 4.51
CA ARG A 58 -17.11 -12.19 3.72
C ARG A 58 -16.36 -10.90 4.02
N ALA A 59 -16.17 -10.58 5.30
CA ALA A 59 -15.42 -9.40 5.73
C ALA A 59 -13.97 -9.39 5.21
N ALA A 60 -13.27 -10.53 5.26
CA ALA A 60 -11.91 -10.66 4.74
C ALA A 60 -11.85 -10.50 3.21
N ASN A 61 -12.83 -11.07 2.50
CA ASN A 61 -12.96 -10.94 1.05
C ASN A 61 -13.27 -9.49 0.65
N ASP A 62 -14.17 -8.81 1.35
CA ASP A 62 -14.54 -7.42 1.06
C ASP A 62 -13.36 -6.48 1.29
N ARG A 63 -12.61 -6.62 2.41
CA ARG A 63 -11.37 -5.86 2.63
C ARG A 63 -10.32 -6.11 1.54
N SER A 64 -10.15 -7.36 1.12
CA SER A 64 -9.26 -7.69 0.01
C SER A 64 -9.71 -7.03 -1.30
N ARG A 65 -11.02 -6.92 -1.52
CA ARG A 65 -11.60 -6.27 -2.71
C ARG A 65 -11.46 -4.76 -2.66
N GLU A 66 -11.52 -4.10 -1.51
CA GLU A 66 -11.32 -2.65 -1.39
C GLU A 66 -9.89 -2.22 -1.79
N GLY A 67 -8.88 -3.02 -1.43
CA GLY A 67 -7.51 -2.79 -1.92
C GLY A 67 -7.34 -3.03 -3.43
N LEU A 68 -8.14 -3.96 -3.99
CA LEU A 68 -8.07 -4.38 -5.40
C LEU A 68 -9.12 -3.71 -6.32
N SER A 69 -10.00 -2.86 -5.79
CA SER A 69 -11.01 -2.09 -6.56
C SER A 69 -10.53 -0.69 -6.91
N ALA A 70 -9.53 -0.20 -6.17
CA ALA A 70 -8.87 1.08 -6.42
C ALA A 70 -7.76 1.00 -7.48
N ASP A 71 -7.38 -0.19 -7.94
CA ASP A 71 -6.44 -0.35 -9.05
C ASP A 71 -7.06 0.14 -10.36
N PRO A 72 -6.59 1.26 -10.93
CA PRO A 72 -7.17 1.84 -12.14
C PRO A 72 -6.99 0.93 -13.36
N THR A 73 -6.00 0.01 -13.32
CA THR A 73 -5.70 -0.92 -14.41
C THR A 73 -6.66 -2.10 -14.46
N ARG A 74 -7.38 -2.38 -13.36
CA ARG A 74 -8.37 -3.47 -13.31
C ARG A 74 -9.62 -3.11 -14.10
N PRO A 75 -10.04 -3.92 -15.09
CA PRO A 75 -11.26 -3.67 -15.85
C PRO A 75 -12.52 -3.62 -14.96
N PRO A 76 -13.43 -2.65 -15.14
CA PRO A 76 -14.71 -2.61 -14.43
C PRO A 76 -15.56 -3.85 -14.72
N ALA A 77 -16.19 -4.40 -13.68
CA ALA A 77 -17.16 -5.48 -13.82
C ALA A 77 -18.56 -4.90 -14.07
N PRO A 78 -19.40 -5.54 -14.91
CA PRO A 78 -20.78 -5.10 -15.13
C PRO A 78 -21.63 -5.24 -13.84
N VAL A 79 -22.57 -4.32 -13.62
CA VAL A 79 -23.56 -4.46 -12.55
C VAL A 79 -24.56 -5.55 -12.98
N PRO A 80 -24.78 -6.61 -12.17
CA PRO A 80 -25.68 -7.70 -12.54
C PRO A 80 -27.09 -7.21 -12.88
N GLY A 81 -27.64 -7.64 -14.02
CA GLY A 81 -28.99 -7.27 -14.45
C GLY A 81 -29.09 -5.91 -15.15
N CYS A 82 -27.97 -5.20 -15.34
CA CYS A 82 -27.92 -4.01 -16.18
C CYS A 82 -27.47 -4.37 -17.61
N ALA A 83 -28.42 -4.36 -18.55
CA ALA A 83 -28.17 -4.70 -19.95
C ALA A 83 -27.05 -3.85 -20.59
N ALA A 84 -27.01 -2.55 -20.30
CA ALA A 84 -25.99 -1.65 -20.84
C ALA A 84 -24.58 -1.99 -20.31
N CYS A 85 -24.47 -2.37 -19.03
CA CYS A 85 -23.21 -2.83 -18.45
C CYS A 85 -22.73 -4.13 -19.12
N GLU A 86 -23.64 -5.09 -19.27
CA GLU A 86 -23.36 -6.39 -19.87
C GLU A 86 -22.92 -6.25 -21.33
N GLU A 87 -23.56 -5.36 -22.09
CA GLU A 87 -23.19 -5.09 -23.47
C GLU A 87 -21.78 -4.50 -23.59
N LEU A 88 -21.42 -3.54 -22.76
CA LEU A 88 -20.07 -2.95 -22.75
C LEU A 88 -19.01 -3.98 -22.32
N ALA A 89 -19.33 -4.87 -21.38
CA ALA A 89 -18.45 -5.98 -21.01
C ALA A 89 -18.25 -6.97 -22.18
N ALA A 90 -19.33 -7.33 -22.89
CA ALA A 90 -19.24 -8.18 -24.08
C ALA A 90 -18.44 -7.54 -25.22
N ARG A 91 -18.60 -6.22 -25.44
CA ARG A 91 -17.79 -5.46 -26.42
C ARG A 91 -16.29 -5.53 -26.09
N ARG A 92 -15.93 -5.36 -24.81
CA ARG A 92 -14.54 -5.50 -24.33
C ARG A 92 -14.00 -6.91 -24.60
N ASP A 93 -14.77 -7.94 -24.28
CA ASP A 93 -14.32 -9.33 -24.42
C ASP A 93 -14.11 -9.69 -25.90
N LYS A 94 -14.99 -9.20 -26.80
CA LYS A 94 -14.81 -9.31 -28.25
C LYS A 94 -13.55 -8.58 -28.73
N ALA A 95 -13.30 -7.37 -28.25
CA ALA A 95 -12.10 -6.60 -28.60
C ALA A 95 -10.82 -7.32 -28.14
N ARG A 96 -10.83 -7.92 -26.95
CA ARG A 96 -9.71 -8.73 -26.45
C ARG A 96 -9.47 -9.96 -27.32
N ALA A 97 -10.53 -10.66 -27.73
CA ALA A 97 -10.42 -11.80 -28.64
C ALA A 97 -9.86 -11.42 -30.02
N ALA A 98 -10.10 -10.17 -30.46
CA ALA A 98 -9.55 -9.60 -31.69
C ALA A 98 -8.18 -8.92 -31.51
N PHE A 99 -7.60 -8.93 -30.30
CA PHE A 99 -6.35 -8.23 -29.95
C PHE A 99 -6.38 -6.70 -30.19
N ASP A 100 -7.56 -6.08 -30.10
CA ASP A 100 -7.73 -4.62 -30.24
C ASP A 100 -7.67 -3.92 -28.87
N ALA A 101 -6.48 -3.46 -28.49
CA ALA A 101 -6.26 -2.81 -27.20
C ALA A 101 -6.95 -1.45 -27.06
N SER A 102 -7.16 -0.72 -28.16
CA SER A 102 -7.87 0.56 -28.14
C SER A 102 -9.33 0.34 -27.79
N ALA A 103 -9.99 -0.59 -28.49
CA ALA A 103 -11.39 -0.91 -28.22
C ALA A 103 -11.62 -1.51 -26.83
N VAL A 104 -10.66 -2.26 -26.29
CA VAL A 104 -10.68 -2.71 -24.88
C VAL A 104 -10.70 -1.51 -23.92
N THR A 105 -9.85 -0.52 -24.18
CA THR A 105 -9.75 0.70 -23.36
C THR A 105 -11.04 1.52 -23.44
N ASP A 106 -11.57 1.73 -24.64
CA ASP A 106 -12.81 2.47 -24.87
C ASP A 106 -14.00 1.82 -24.15
N ALA A 107 -14.14 0.49 -24.25
CA ALA A 107 -15.19 -0.26 -23.57
C ALA A 107 -15.10 -0.10 -22.03
N ASN A 108 -13.90 -0.12 -21.46
CA ASN A 108 -13.69 0.12 -20.03
C ASN A 108 -14.06 1.55 -19.63
N VAL A 109 -13.67 2.56 -20.42
CA VAL A 109 -13.98 3.98 -20.17
C VAL A 109 -15.50 4.20 -20.19
N LEU A 110 -16.18 3.69 -21.20
CA LEU A 110 -17.63 3.79 -21.35
C LEU A 110 -18.37 3.06 -20.22
N LEU A 111 -17.90 1.87 -19.81
CA LEU A 111 -18.52 1.13 -18.71
C LEU A 111 -18.39 1.87 -17.37
N ARG A 112 -17.21 2.42 -17.05
CA ARG A 112 -17.05 3.26 -15.84
C ARG A 112 -17.91 4.52 -15.89
N ARG A 113 -18.05 5.14 -17.06
CA ARG A 113 -18.91 6.32 -17.25
C ARG A 113 -20.37 5.98 -16.97
N HIS A 114 -20.90 4.94 -17.61
CA HIS A 114 -22.27 4.47 -17.40
C HIS A 114 -22.55 4.15 -15.93
N GLN A 115 -21.63 3.45 -15.25
CA GLN A 115 -21.79 3.11 -13.84
C GLN A 115 -21.87 4.34 -12.93
N ARG A 116 -21.09 5.40 -13.20
CA ARG A 116 -21.17 6.65 -12.45
C ARG A 116 -22.50 7.38 -12.68
N GLU A 117 -22.97 7.40 -13.92
CA GLU A 117 -24.18 8.13 -14.31
C GLU A 117 -25.47 7.42 -13.87
N VAL A 118 -25.50 6.07 -13.92
CA VAL A 118 -26.73 5.27 -13.75
C VAL A 118 -26.77 4.50 -12.42
N HIS A 119 -25.64 4.02 -11.93
CA HIS A 119 -25.60 3.16 -10.73
C HIS A 119 -25.08 3.87 -9.48
N GLY A 120 -24.62 5.11 -9.61
CA GLY A 120 -24.21 5.93 -8.46
C GLY A 120 -23.12 5.28 -7.61
N GLY A 121 -22.21 4.50 -8.22
CA GLY A 121 -21.10 3.90 -7.49
C GLY A 121 -20.31 5.00 -6.79
N GLU A 122 -20.19 4.93 -5.46
CA GLU A 122 -19.31 5.83 -4.72
C GLU A 122 -17.96 5.80 -5.47
N PRO A 123 -17.49 6.93 -6.00
CA PRO A 123 -16.18 6.95 -6.63
C PRO A 123 -15.24 6.45 -5.55
N ALA A 124 -14.57 5.31 -5.77
CA ALA A 124 -13.59 4.76 -4.86
C ALA A 124 -12.78 5.95 -4.35
N GLY A 125 -13.00 6.32 -3.07
CA GLY A 125 -12.86 7.70 -2.61
C GLY A 125 -11.58 8.30 -3.18
N ARG A 126 -11.69 9.38 -3.97
CA ARG A 126 -10.54 9.97 -4.68
C ARG A 126 -9.42 10.14 -3.65
N ARG A 127 -8.46 9.21 -3.65
CA ARG A 127 -7.34 9.26 -2.72
C ARG A 127 -6.52 10.46 -3.13
N ILE A 128 -6.64 11.54 -2.35
CA ILE A 128 -5.84 12.74 -2.55
C ILE A 128 -4.46 12.40 -2.02
N PHE A 129 -3.56 12.00 -2.92
CA PHE A 129 -2.15 12.02 -2.65
C PHE A 129 -1.75 13.49 -2.52
N ARG A 130 -1.59 13.96 -1.27
CA ARG A 130 -1.02 15.29 -1.01
C ARG A 130 0.49 15.14 -1.09
N TYR A 131 1.11 15.92 -1.96
CA TYR A 131 2.56 16.07 -1.95
C TYR A 131 2.97 16.65 -0.59
N VAL A 132 3.87 15.96 0.10
CA VAL A 132 4.49 16.44 1.33
C VAL A 132 5.95 16.74 0.97
N PRO A 133 6.36 18.02 0.92
CA PRO A 133 7.73 18.37 0.62
C PRO A 133 8.65 17.93 1.76
N TYR A 134 9.77 17.30 1.40
CA TYR A 134 10.86 17.00 2.31
C TYR A 134 12.13 17.71 1.84
N THR A 135 12.94 18.15 2.79
CA THR A 135 14.32 18.60 2.58
C THR A 135 15.26 17.55 3.13
N ILE A 136 16.32 17.25 2.39
CA ILE A 136 17.42 16.42 2.87
C ILE A 136 18.39 17.35 3.60
N VAL A 137 18.65 17.07 4.88
CA VAL A 137 19.60 17.81 5.72
C VAL A 137 20.61 16.85 6.33
N GLN A 138 21.81 17.34 6.64
CA GLN A 138 22.84 16.51 7.28
C GLN A 138 22.40 16.10 8.69
N ASP A 139 22.60 14.84 9.04
CA ASP A 139 22.35 14.27 10.36
C ASP A 139 23.46 14.72 11.32
N ALA A 140 23.13 15.63 12.24
CA ALA A 140 24.07 16.10 13.25
C ALA A 140 24.39 15.06 14.33
N SER A 141 23.64 13.95 14.42
CA SER A 141 23.85 12.89 15.40
C SER A 141 24.84 11.82 14.95
N ALA A 142 25.19 11.80 13.66
CA ALA A 142 26.11 10.85 13.07
C ALA A 142 27.38 11.55 12.55
N LEU A 143 28.54 10.99 12.88
CA LEU A 143 29.82 11.49 12.41
C LEU A 143 30.10 10.97 11.00
N PRO A 144 30.76 11.78 10.14
CA PRO A 144 31.13 11.33 8.81
C PRO A 144 32.25 10.28 8.87
N GLU A 145 32.27 9.41 7.86
CA GLU A 145 33.27 8.36 7.68
C GLU A 145 34.15 8.66 6.48
N TYR A 146 35.43 8.35 6.63
CA TYR A 146 36.46 8.56 5.62
C TYR A 146 37.14 7.23 5.34
N GLU A 147 37.41 6.93 4.07
CA GLU A 147 38.17 5.73 3.68
C GLU A 147 39.04 6.04 2.47
N ALA A 148 40.16 5.34 2.32
CA ALA A 148 40.88 5.28 1.07
C ALA A 148 41.26 3.86 0.69
N HIS A 149 41.38 3.64 -0.62
CA HIS A 149 41.94 2.43 -1.21
C HIS A 149 43.09 2.78 -2.14
N CYS A 150 44.14 1.96 -2.09
CA CYS A 150 45.25 2.02 -3.03
C CYS A 150 44.80 1.47 -4.39
N VAL A 151 44.86 2.32 -5.40
CA VAL A 151 44.54 2.00 -6.81
C VAL A 151 45.81 2.09 -7.67
N SER A 152 46.96 1.88 -7.04
CA SER A 152 48.25 1.74 -7.73
C SER A 152 48.43 0.30 -8.17
N GLY A 153 49.10 0.10 -9.29
CA GLY A 153 49.32 -1.20 -9.92
C GLY A 153 49.22 -1.06 -11.43
N GLU A 154 49.97 -1.88 -12.17
CA GLU A 154 50.04 -1.80 -13.63
C GLU A 154 48.97 -2.67 -14.30
N ASP A 155 48.79 -3.91 -13.81
CA ASP A 155 47.79 -4.86 -14.33
C ASP A 155 46.53 -4.96 -13.45
N ALA A 156 46.66 -4.74 -12.15
CA ALA A 156 45.56 -4.75 -11.19
C ALA A 156 45.84 -3.79 -10.03
N ASP A 157 44.78 -3.17 -9.52
CA ASP A 157 44.86 -2.33 -8.34
C ASP A 157 45.37 -3.13 -7.13
N CYS A 158 46.30 -2.56 -6.37
CA CYS A 158 46.80 -3.10 -5.11
C CYS A 158 45.66 -3.44 -4.14
N GLY A 159 44.60 -2.61 -4.11
CA GLY A 159 43.37 -2.88 -3.37
C GLY A 159 43.48 -2.74 -1.85
N ALA A 160 44.68 -2.50 -1.30
CA ALA A 160 44.86 -2.22 0.12
C ALA A 160 44.01 -1.02 0.55
N GLY A 161 43.32 -1.11 1.69
CA GLY A 161 42.44 -0.04 2.19
C GLY A 161 42.79 0.40 3.61
N SER A 162 42.46 1.65 3.94
CA SER A 162 42.54 2.16 5.31
C SER A 162 41.47 1.56 6.22
N GLY A 163 40.37 1.07 5.63
CA GLY A 163 39.11 0.87 6.35
C GLY A 163 38.45 2.22 6.71
N PRO A 164 37.24 2.18 7.31
CA PRO A 164 36.54 3.38 7.76
C PRO A 164 37.32 4.07 8.90
N CYS A 165 37.49 5.39 8.76
CA CYS A 165 38.14 6.25 9.73
C CYS A 165 37.21 7.40 10.12
N SER A 166 37.34 7.87 11.36
CA SER A 166 36.53 8.96 11.92
C SER A 166 37.04 10.35 11.52
N ALA A 167 38.32 10.44 11.12
CA ALA A 167 38.94 11.68 10.68
C ALA A 167 39.76 11.50 9.40
N PRO A 168 39.84 12.54 8.53
CA PRO A 168 40.61 12.48 7.29
C PRO A 168 42.12 12.31 7.55
N ALA A 169 42.63 12.78 8.68
CA ALA A 169 44.05 12.68 9.04
C ALA A 169 44.51 11.22 9.23
N GLU A 170 43.62 10.34 9.72
CA GLU A 170 43.90 8.91 9.90
C GLU A 170 44.09 8.22 8.54
N VAL A 171 43.25 8.56 7.56
CA VAL A 171 43.37 8.09 6.17
C VAL A 171 44.68 8.56 5.54
N GLU A 172 45.06 9.81 5.75
CA GLU A 172 46.31 10.36 5.24
C GLU A 172 47.55 9.72 5.87
N GLU A 173 47.50 9.39 7.16
CA GLU A 173 48.56 8.65 7.83
C GLU A 173 48.71 7.24 7.27
N TRP A 174 47.59 6.55 7.03
CA TRP A 174 47.59 5.25 6.36
C TRP A 174 48.20 5.34 4.95
N GLN A 175 47.81 6.34 4.16
CA GLN A 175 48.37 6.57 2.82
C GLN A 175 49.89 6.77 2.87
N ARG A 176 50.37 7.65 3.76
CA ARG A 176 51.81 7.92 3.93
C ARG A 176 52.59 6.65 4.25
N ARG A 177 52.10 5.84 5.20
CA ARG A 177 52.72 4.56 5.58
C ARG A 177 52.70 3.56 4.42
N HIS A 178 51.56 3.41 3.74
CA HIS A 178 51.45 2.51 2.59
C HIS A 178 52.39 2.92 1.45
N THR A 179 52.50 4.21 1.13
CA THR A 179 53.46 4.72 0.13
C THR A 179 54.89 4.39 0.54
N GLN A 180 55.27 4.56 1.81
CA GLN A 180 56.62 4.26 2.28
C GLN A 180 56.96 2.77 2.13
N GLU A 181 55.99 1.88 2.34
CA GLU A 181 56.19 0.43 2.28
C GLU A 181 56.18 -0.12 0.84
N THR A 182 55.40 0.48 -0.06
CA THR A 182 55.09 -0.10 -1.38
C THR A 182 55.48 0.76 -2.57
N LEU A 183 55.86 2.03 -2.33
CA LEU A 183 56.06 3.06 -3.35
C LEU A 183 54.82 3.36 -4.21
N HIS A 184 53.65 2.86 -3.82
CA HIS A 184 52.38 3.20 -4.44
C HIS A 184 51.98 4.65 -4.14
N THR A 185 51.52 5.37 -5.15
CA THR A 185 51.28 6.83 -5.07
C THR A 185 49.87 7.25 -5.51
N ARG A 186 49.05 6.31 -6.01
CA ARG A 186 47.67 6.55 -6.45
C ARG A 186 46.65 5.93 -5.49
N TYR A 187 45.70 6.76 -5.05
CA TYR A 187 44.68 6.40 -4.06
C TYR A 187 43.30 6.92 -4.46
N ARG A 188 42.25 6.13 -4.25
CA ARG A 188 40.85 6.54 -4.29
C ARG A 188 40.38 6.84 -2.87
N ARG A 189 39.75 8.00 -2.65
CA ARG A 189 39.18 8.39 -1.35
C ARG A 189 37.65 8.38 -1.41
N SER A 190 37.02 7.92 -0.34
CA SER A 190 35.59 7.95 -0.11
C SER A 190 35.28 8.78 1.13
N PHE A 191 34.21 9.56 1.08
CA PHE A 191 33.65 10.31 2.20
C PHE A 191 32.15 10.00 2.25
N ALA A 192 31.66 9.62 3.43
CA ALA A 192 30.25 9.36 3.66
C ALA A 192 29.77 10.21 4.85
N ASP A 193 28.82 11.10 4.59
CA ASP A 193 28.03 11.74 5.64
C ASP A 193 26.64 11.12 5.71
N TYR A 194 25.95 11.40 6.81
CA TYR A 194 24.62 10.90 7.10
C TYR A 194 23.61 12.03 6.91
N ALA A 195 22.43 11.71 6.40
CA ALA A 195 21.38 12.70 6.15
C ALA A 195 20.00 12.21 6.60
N VAL A 196 19.18 13.15 7.05
CA VAL A 196 17.77 12.94 7.44
C VAL A 196 16.83 13.71 6.52
N LEU A 197 15.62 13.18 6.36
CA LEU A 197 14.53 13.83 5.61
C LEU A 197 13.61 14.59 6.56
N GLU A 198 13.68 15.91 6.52
CA GLU A 198 12.80 16.78 7.31
C GLU A 198 11.63 17.28 6.46
N ARG A 199 10.43 17.30 7.02
CA ARG A 199 9.26 17.86 6.33
C ARG A 199 9.41 19.38 6.26
N GLN A 200 9.29 19.97 5.07
CA GLN A 200 9.22 21.44 4.96
C GLN A 200 7.93 21.92 5.62
N GLY A 201 8.05 22.82 6.59
CA GLY A 201 6.94 23.43 7.33
C GLY A 201 6.13 24.41 6.50
#